data_AF-A0A838FN78-F1
#
_entry.id   AF-A0A838FN78-F1
#
_cell.length_a   1.000
_cell.length_b   1.000
_cell.length_c   1.000
_cell.angle_alpha   90.00
_cell.angle_beta   90.00
_cell.angle_gamma   90.00
#
_symmetry.space_group_name_H-M   'P 1'
#
loop_
_entity.id
_entity.type
_entity.pdbx_description
1 polymer ?
#
loop_
_entity_poly.entity_id
_entity_poly.type
_entity_poly.pdbx_seq_one_letter_code
_entity_poly.pdbx_strand_id
1 'polypeptide(L)'
;MASRPDSARLDAAIDALSRPGRLTDAEARVAEMAPQLGVILARALEDGGWLEAHDQEVRRAVAASEPEERVRQARDLLADQTRMGMLVGVAVGWELARELDPGDPNPTEGA
;
A
#
# COMPACT_ATOMS: atom_id res chain seq x y z
N MET A 1 0.08 24.91 -2.10
CA MET A 1 0.33 23.99 -3.25
C MET A 1 1.62 23.24 -2.95
N ALA A 2 1.55 22.08 -2.29
CA ALA A 2 2.72 21.23 -2.11
C ALA A 2 3.30 20.87 -3.49
N SER A 3 4.51 21.37 -3.80
CA SER A 3 5.19 21.08 -5.07
C SER A 3 5.30 19.57 -5.20
N ARG A 4 4.72 19.03 -6.28
CA ARG A 4 4.95 17.65 -6.70
C ARG A 4 6.46 17.40 -6.66
N PRO A 5 6.96 16.35 -5.99
CA PRO A 5 8.38 16.06 -6.00
C PRO A 5 8.82 15.96 -7.46
N ASP A 6 9.81 16.78 -7.83
CA ASP A 6 10.43 16.70 -9.15
C ASP A 6 11.00 15.29 -9.35
N SER A 7 10.92 14.75 -10.56
CA SER A 7 11.24 13.34 -10.85
C SER A 7 12.66 13.00 -10.39
N ALA A 8 13.61 13.94 -10.53
CA ALA A 8 14.98 13.77 -10.06
C ALA A 8 15.10 13.59 -8.53
N ARG A 9 14.24 14.25 -7.74
CA ARG A 9 14.21 14.08 -6.28
C ARG A 9 13.61 12.75 -5.88
N LEU A 10 12.60 12.29 -6.62
CA LEU A 10 12.01 10.96 -6.41
C LEU A 10 13.03 9.85 -6.73
N ASP A 11 13.73 9.96 -7.85
CA ASP A 11 14.77 8.99 -8.26
C ASP A 11 15.89 8.91 -7.22
N ALA A 12 16.36 10.05 -6.71
CA ALA A 12 17.36 10.10 -5.65
C ALA A 12 16.87 9.47 -4.33
N ALA A 13 15.58 9.60 -4.02
CA ALA A 13 14.98 8.96 -2.85
C ALA A 13 14.88 7.44 -3.02
N ILE A 14 14.56 6.97 -4.23
CA ILE A 14 14.53 5.53 -4.57
C ILE A 14 15.94 4.93 -4.45
N ASP A 15 16.95 5.58 -5.04
CA ASP A 15 18.35 5.14 -4.93
C ASP A 15 18.83 5.09 -3.46
N ALA A 16 18.40 6.08 -2.67
CA ALA A 16 18.67 6.12 -1.24
C ALA A 16 18.02 4.98 -0.42
N LEU A 17 16.92 4.39 -0.91
CA LEU A 17 16.26 3.22 -0.32
C LEU A 17 16.90 1.91 -0.78
N SER A 18 17.46 1.86 -1.99
CA SER A 18 18.21 0.71 -2.53
C SER A 18 19.55 0.46 -1.83
N ARG A 19 20.04 1.43 -1.04
CA ARG A 19 21.24 1.25 -0.20
C ARG A 19 21.06 0.10 0.80
N PRO A 20 22.09 -0.73 1.05
CA PRO A 20 21.99 -1.89 1.95
C PRO A 20 21.45 -1.52 3.32
N GLY A 21 20.49 -2.31 3.84
CA GLY A 21 19.90 -2.14 5.17
C GLY A 21 18.86 -1.02 5.30
N ARG A 22 18.79 -0.07 4.36
CA ARG A 22 17.87 1.08 4.46
C ARG A 22 16.40 0.68 4.35
N LEU A 23 16.10 -0.27 3.47
CA LEU A 23 14.77 -0.84 3.37
C LEU A 23 14.40 -1.62 4.65
N THR A 24 15.31 -2.46 5.14
CA THR A 24 15.11 -3.23 6.38
C THR A 24 14.87 -2.34 7.60
N ASP A 25 15.61 -1.24 7.73
CA ASP A 25 15.38 -0.26 8.81
C ASP A 25 14.02 0.44 8.67
N ALA A 26 13.57 0.69 7.43
CA ALA A 26 12.24 1.24 7.18
C ALA A 26 11.14 0.22 7.53
N GLU A 27 11.30 -1.03 7.13
CA GLU A 27 10.40 -2.13 7.47
C GLU A 27 10.28 -2.31 8.99
N ALA A 28 11.39 -2.27 9.73
CA ALA A 28 11.38 -2.38 11.18
C ALA A 28 10.56 -1.27 11.86
N ARG A 29 10.73 0.00 11.43
CA ARG A 29 9.94 1.13 11.94
C ARG A 29 8.46 1.00 11.59
N VAL A 30 8.13 0.53 10.39
CA VAL A 30 6.74 0.29 9.99
C VAL A 30 6.14 -0.86 10.80
N ALA A 31 6.90 -1.91 11.09
CA ALA A 31 6.44 -3.06 11.87
C ALA A 31 6.02 -2.67 13.29
N GLU A 32 6.70 -1.69 13.91
CA GLU A 32 6.31 -1.13 15.22
C GLU A 32 4.91 -0.48 15.18
N MET A 33 4.54 0.12 14.04
CA MET A 33 3.27 0.82 13.83
C MET A 33 2.20 -0.04 13.14
N ALA A 34 2.57 -1.23 12.66
CA ALA A 34 1.73 -2.12 11.87
C ALA A 34 0.36 -2.44 12.51
N PRO A 35 0.24 -2.65 13.85
CA PRO A 35 -1.07 -2.89 14.46
C PRO A 35 -2.05 -1.73 14.27
N GLN A 36 -1.58 -0.50 14.39
CA GLN A 36 -2.42 0.70 14.25
C GLN A 36 -2.81 0.95 12.79
N LEU A 37 -1.85 0.78 11.88
CA LEU A 37 -2.10 0.86 10.43
C LEU A 37 -3.08 -0.22 9.97
N GLY A 38 -2.97 -1.43 10.53
CA GLY A 38 -3.87 -2.55 10.23
C GLY A 38 -5.33 -2.26 10.56
N VAL A 39 -5.62 -1.54 11.65
CA VAL A 39 -7.00 -1.16 12.01
C VAL A 39 -7.60 -0.18 10.99
N ILE A 40 -6.79 0.77 10.50
CA ILE A 40 -7.24 1.75 9.50
C ILE A 40 -7.47 1.06 8.16
N LEU A 41 -6.53 0.20 7.74
CA LEU A 41 -6.64 -0.56 6.51
C LEU A 41 -7.83 -1.53 6.53
N ALA A 42 -8.07 -2.23 7.63
CA ALA A 42 -9.22 -3.14 7.77
C ALA A 42 -10.55 -2.40 7.54
N ARG A 43 -10.73 -1.24 8.17
CA ARG A 43 -11.92 -0.40 7.97
C ARG A 43 -12.07 0.07 6.53
N ALA A 44 -10.98 0.54 5.91
CA ALA A 44 -11.00 0.97 4.52
C ALA A 44 -11.34 -0.18 3.54
N LEU A 45 -10.90 -1.40 3.83
CA LEU A 45 -11.20 -2.60 3.04
C LEU A 45 -12.65 -3.07 3.21
N GLU A 46 -13.19 -2.99 4.43
CA GLU A 46 -14.59 -3.28 4.75
C GLU A 46 -15.53 -2.26 4.07
N ASP A 47 -15.22 -0.96 4.17
CA ASP A 47 -16.04 0.11 3.58
C ASP A 47 -16.02 0.09 2.04
N GLY A 48 -14.95 -0.43 1.45
CA GLY A 48 -14.75 -0.50 -0.01
C GLY A 48 -15.38 -1.71 -0.70
N GLY A 49 -16.00 -2.64 0.04
CA GLY A 49 -16.53 -3.89 -0.52
C GLY A 49 -15.45 -4.80 -1.14
N TRP A 50 -14.20 -4.64 -0.71
CA TRP A 50 -13.04 -5.31 -1.29
C TRP A 50 -13.06 -6.82 -1.01
N LEU A 51 -13.48 -7.18 0.20
CA LEU A 51 -13.50 -8.58 0.67
C LEU A 51 -14.50 -9.41 -0.13
N GLU A 52 -15.65 -8.84 -0.49
CA GLU A 52 -16.72 -9.50 -1.23
C GLU A 52 -16.30 -9.82 -2.68
N ALA A 53 -15.63 -8.87 -3.34
CA ALA A 53 -15.09 -9.09 -4.69
C ALA A 53 -14.00 -10.17 -4.68
N HIS A 54 -13.15 -10.16 -3.65
CA HIS A 54 -12.07 -11.12 -3.47
C HIS A 54 -12.59 -12.54 -3.21
N ASP A 55 -13.65 -12.68 -2.39
CA ASP A 55 -14.33 -13.94 -2.11
C ASP A 55 -14.83 -14.62 -3.39
N GLN A 56 -15.34 -13.85 -4.35
CA GLN A 56 -15.82 -14.39 -5.63
C GLN A 56 -14.70 -14.90 -6.53
N GLU A 57 -13.53 -14.25 -6.53
CA GLU A 57 -12.33 -14.72 -7.23
C GLU A 57 -11.77 -15.99 -6.60
N VAL A 58 -11.71 -16.05 -5.26
CA VAL A 58 -11.29 -17.27 -4.53
C VAL A 58 -12.21 -18.44 -4.84
N ARG A 59 -13.53 -18.23 -4.81
CA ARG A 59 -14.51 -19.28 -5.16
C ARG A 59 -14.35 -19.77 -6.60
N ARG A 60 -14.05 -18.88 -7.55
CA ARG A 60 -13.74 -19.26 -8.94
C ARG A 60 -12.49 -20.13 -9.02
N ALA A 61 -11.41 -19.72 -8.37
CA ALA A 61 -10.16 -20.49 -8.33
C ALA A 61 -10.35 -21.88 -7.72
N VAL A 62 -11.16 -22.01 -6.66
CA VAL A 62 -11.46 -23.29 -6.02
C VAL A 62 -12.39 -24.17 -6.88
N ALA A 63 -13.34 -23.57 -7.60
CA ALA A 63 -14.31 -24.29 -8.42
C ALA A 63 -13.74 -24.84 -9.75
N ALA A 64 -12.52 -24.45 -10.14
CA ALA A 64 -11.89 -24.97 -11.34
C ALA A 64 -11.71 -26.51 -11.28
N SER A 65 -12.13 -27.17 -12.36
CA SER A 65 -12.21 -28.63 -12.43
C SER A 65 -10.82 -29.27 -12.47
N GLU A 66 -9.91 -28.68 -13.24
CA GLU A 66 -8.55 -29.19 -13.42
C GLU A 66 -7.60 -28.70 -12.30
N PRO A 67 -6.82 -29.59 -11.67
CA PRO A 67 -5.88 -29.22 -10.60
C PRO A 67 -4.88 -28.12 -11.01
N GLU A 68 -4.37 -28.18 -12.25
CA GLU A 68 -3.41 -27.20 -12.76
C GLU A 68 -4.04 -25.82 -13.00
N GLU A 69 -5.31 -25.80 -13.41
CA GLU A 69 -6.09 -24.57 -13.55
C GLU A 69 -6.31 -23.92 -12.18
N ARG A 70 -6.68 -24.70 -11.15
CA ARG A 70 -6.80 -24.18 -9.78
C ARG A 70 -5.52 -23.49 -9.30
N VAL A 71 -4.38 -24.13 -9.51
CA VAL A 71 -3.07 -23.60 -9.08
C VAL A 71 -2.71 -22.32 -9.84
N ARG A 72 -2.97 -22.26 -11.15
CA ARG A 72 -2.74 -21.06 -11.95
C ARG A 72 -3.61 -19.90 -11.47
N GLN A 73 -4.92 -20.11 -11.34
CA GLN A 73 -5.84 -19.07 -10.89
C GLN A 73 -5.50 -18.55 -9.48
N ALA A 74 -5.10 -19.45 -8.58
CA ALA A 74 -4.63 -19.04 -7.25
C ALA A 74 -3.34 -18.19 -7.32
N ARG A 75 -2.40 -18.52 -8.21
CA ARG A 75 -1.17 -17.72 -8.41
C ARG A 75 -1.46 -16.35 -8.98
N ASP A 76 -2.35 -16.28 -9.97
CA ASP A 76 -2.74 -15.02 -10.59
C ASP A 76 -3.41 -14.10 -9.56
N LEU A 77 -4.34 -14.66 -8.76
CA LEU A 77 -4.96 -13.94 -7.65
C LEU A 77 -3.91 -13.43 -6.64
N LEU A 78 -2.97 -14.28 -6.21
CA LEU A 78 -1.92 -13.86 -5.28
C LEU A 78 -1.01 -12.76 -5.86
N ALA A 79 -0.69 -12.83 -7.16
CA ALA A 79 0.12 -11.82 -7.83
C ALA A 79 -0.60 -10.47 -7.90
N ASP A 80 -1.88 -10.46 -8.24
CA ASP A 80 -2.70 -9.26 -8.27
C ASP A 80 -2.84 -8.63 -6.88
N GLN A 81 -3.08 -9.45 -5.86
CA GLN A 81 -3.21 -8.98 -4.48
C GLN A 81 -1.89 -8.44 -3.93
N THR A 82 -0.77 -9.06 -4.29
CA THR A 82 0.55 -8.53 -3.95
C THR A 82 0.78 -7.17 -4.61
N ARG A 83 0.43 -7.02 -5.89
CA ARG A 83 0.55 -5.74 -6.60
C ARG A 83 -0.34 -4.67 -5.97
N MET A 84 -1.59 -4.99 -5.65
CA MET A 84 -2.51 -4.07 -4.99
C MET A 84 -2.01 -3.67 -3.60
N GLY A 85 -1.54 -4.63 -2.81
CA GLY A 85 -0.94 -4.37 -1.50
C GLY A 85 0.27 -3.44 -1.58
N MET A 86 1.14 -3.62 -2.58
CA MET A 86 2.26 -2.70 -2.83
C MET A 86 1.79 -1.28 -3.19
N LEU A 87 0.78 -1.15 -4.07
CA LEU A 87 0.25 0.15 -4.47
C LEU A 87 -0.41 0.88 -3.29
N VAL A 88 -1.22 0.17 -2.50
CA VAL A 88 -1.84 0.71 -1.28
C VAL A 88 -0.76 1.11 -0.28
N GLY A 89 0.24 0.25 -0.05
CA GLY A 89 1.35 0.54 0.86
C GLY A 89 2.13 1.81 0.47
N VAL A 90 2.42 1.99 -0.82
CA VAL A 90 3.08 3.21 -1.32
C VAL A 90 2.18 4.44 -1.16
N ALA A 91 0.89 4.33 -1.48
CA ALA A 91 -0.06 5.44 -1.35
C ALA A 91 -0.20 5.89 0.11
N VAL A 92 -0.37 4.95 1.05
CA VAL A 92 -0.42 5.23 2.49
C VAL A 92 0.88 5.85 2.96
N GLY A 93 2.04 5.33 2.53
CA GLY A 93 3.34 5.89 2.86
C GLY A 93 3.52 7.33 2.39
N TRP A 94 3.03 7.67 1.19
CA TRP A 94 3.04 9.04 0.68
C TRP A 94 2.13 9.98 1.46
N GLU A 95 0.90 9.57 1.76
CA GLU A 95 -0.03 10.43 2.50
C GLU A 95 0.43 10.64 3.95
N LEU A 96 0.99 9.62 4.61
CA LEU A 96 1.62 9.78 5.92
C LEU A 96 2.82 10.73 5.86
N ALA A 97 3.66 10.63 4.84
CA ALA A 97 4.80 11.54 4.67
C ALA A 97 4.36 13.00 4.49
N ARG A 98 3.21 13.23 3.85
CA ARG A 98 2.61 14.57 3.69
C ARG A 98 2.06 15.10 5.00
N GLU A 99 1.33 14.27 5.76
CA GLU A 99 0.78 14.65 7.07
C GLU A 99 1.89 14.97 8.09
N LEU A 100 3.03 14.27 7.98
CA LEU A 100 4.19 14.45 8.85
C LEU A 100 5.13 15.59 8.41
N ASP A 101 4.90 16.25 7.28
CA ASP A 101 5.68 17.39 6.80
C ASP A 101 4.93 18.70 7.14
N PRO A 102 5.26 19.39 8.27
CA PRO A 102 4.53 20.57 8.77
C PRO A 102 4.72 21.85 7.94
N GLY A 103 5.09 21.74 6.66
CA GLY A 103 5.51 22.81 5.78
C GLY A 103 4.43 23.49 4.92
N ASP A 104 3.13 23.25 5.12
CA ASP A 104 2.07 24.10 4.54
C ASP A 104 1.39 24.89 5.66
N PRO A 105 1.76 26.16 5.89
CA PRO A 105 1.03 27.03 6.82
C PRO A 105 -0.37 27.23 6.24
N ASN A 106 -1.34 26.55 6.84
CA ASN A 106 -2.75 26.89 6.66
C ASN A 106 -2.90 28.38 7.04
N PRO A 107 -3.27 29.30 6.13
CA PRO A 107 -3.71 30.60 6.55
C PRO A 107 -5.06 30.35 7.21
N THR A 108 -5.07 30.24 8.53
CA THR A 108 -6.29 30.39 9.31
C THR A 108 -6.87 31.76 8.95
N GLU A 109 -7.85 31.75 8.06
CA GLU A 109 -8.84 32.80 7.96
C GLU A 109 -9.49 32.98 9.34
N GLY A 110 -9.36 34.19 9.88
CA GLY A 110 -10.35 34.79 10.78
C GLY A 110 -10.11 34.67 12.29
N ALA A 111 -9.51 35.71 12.88
CA ALA A 111 -10.15 36.54 13.92
C ALA A 111 -9.33 37.81 14.16
#